data_AF-S2R6M7-F1
#
_entry.id   AF-S2R6M7-F1
#
_cell.length_a   1.000
_cell.length_b   1.000
_cell.length_c   1.000
_cell.angle_alpha   90.00
_cell.angle_beta   90.00
_cell.angle_gamma   90.00
#
_symmetry.space_group_name_H-M   'P 1'
#
loop_
_entity.id
_entity.type
_entity.pdbx_description
1 polymer ?
#
loop_
_entity_poly.entity_id
_entity_poly.type
_entity_poly.pdbx_seq_one_letter_code
_entity_poly.pdbx_strand_id
1 'polypeptide(L)'
;MSKKTLWKDIRKSFTTSWGRFFSILLLMMLGSFALVGLWIAGPDMRATGETYFKQYHLADLTVIGEDGLDAHDQKTIQRASGTEQIEFGYLKDVTLKGTHSSFRILSKPTKISQYRLDSGRMPKANNEIAIDANYKSKYKLGDPIKFVQRADQTGSKVLKRISFKVVG
;
A
#
# COMPACT_ATOMS: atom_id res chain seq x y z
N MET A 1 33.43 -54.89 8.10
CA MET A 1 33.48 -53.85 9.15
C MET A 1 32.08 -53.60 9.69
N SER A 2 31.91 -53.63 11.01
CA SER A 2 30.61 -53.40 11.66
C SER A 2 30.18 -51.94 11.49
N LYS A 3 28.94 -51.71 11.02
CA LYS A 3 28.33 -50.37 10.87
C LYS A 3 28.44 -49.54 12.16
N LYS A 4 28.47 -50.20 13.33
CA LYS A 4 28.57 -49.53 14.65
C LYS A 4 29.92 -48.83 14.86
N THR A 5 31.02 -49.41 14.37
CA THR A 5 32.36 -48.83 14.52
C THR A 5 32.51 -47.57 13.68
N LEU A 6 32.05 -47.60 12.42
CA LEU A 6 32.07 -46.45 11.52
C LEU A 6 31.34 -45.24 12.11
N TRP A 7 30.13 -45.45 12.63
CA TRP A 7 29.34 -44.39 13.27
C TRP A 7 30.00 -43.81 14.53
N LYS A 8 30.72 -44.65 15.29
CA LYS A 8 31.47 -44.22 16.48
C LYS A 8 32.65 -43.32 16.09
N ASP A 9 33.37 -43.68 15.02
CA ASP A 9 34.50 -42.90 14.52
C ASP A 9 34.06 -41.57 13.90
N ILE A 10 32.95 -41.56 13.16
CA ILE A 10 32.35 -40.32 12.63
C ILE A 10 31.99 -39.36 13.76
N ARG A 11 31.30 -39.84 14.80
CA ARG A 11 30.95 -39.01 15.97
C ARG A 11 32.18 -38.47 16.69
N LYS A 12 33.20 -39.31 16.90
CA LYS A 12 34.45 -38.92 17.57
C LYS A 12 35.23 -37.87 16.76
N SER A 13 35.17 -37.95 15.44
CA SER A 13 35.81 -36.99 14.52
C SER A 13 35.23 -35.59 14.66
N PHE A 14 33.91 -35.45 14.86
CA PHE A 14 33.29 -34.14 15.13
C PHE A 14 33.73 -33.55 16.47
N THR A 15 33.80 -34.38 17.52
CA THR A 15 34.13 -33.92 18.88
C THR A 15 35.60 -33.60 19.10
N THR A 16 36.50 -34.11 18.25
CA THR A 16 37.95 -33.86 18.38
C THR A 16 38.32 -32.42 17.96
N SER A 17 37.48 -31.76 17.15
CA SER A 17 37.76 -30.42 16.62
C SER A 17 36.49 -29.59 16.43
N TRP A 18 35.85 -29.24 17.55
CA TRP A 18 34.61 -28.46 17.59
C TRP A 18 34.67 -27.18 16.74
N GLY A 19 35.73 -26.38 16.83
CA GLY A 19 35.87 -25.13 16.07
C GLY A 19 35.78 -25.34 14.55
N ARG A 20 36.56 -26.28 13.99
CA ARG A 20 36.55 -26.57 12.55
C ARG A 20 35.20 -27.09 12.06
N PHE A 21 34.53 -27.93 12.86
CA PHE A 21 33.22 -28.45 12.50
C PHE A 21 32.19 -27.31 12.38
N PHE A 22 32.11 -26.43 13.38
CA PHE A 22 31.17 -25.30 13.33
C PHE A 22 31.53 -24.29 12.24
N SER A 23 32.81 -24.04 11.97
CA SER A 23 33.20 -23.16 10.85
C SER A 23 32.71 -23.66 9.50
N ILE A 24 32.88 -24.96 9.20
CA ILE A 24 32.42 -25.56 7.94
C ILE A 24 30.89 -25.60 7.90
N LEU A 25 30.25 -26.00 9.00
CA LEU A 25 28.79 -26.04 9.11
C LEU A 25 28.18 -24.66 8.83
N LEU A 26 28.68 -23.61 9.50
CA LEU A 26 28.17 -22.26 9.34
C LEU A 26 28.44 -21.71 7.92
N LEU A 27 29.60 -22.02 7.33
CA LEU A 27 29.89 -21.63 5.95
C LEU A 27 28.90 -22.28 4.96
N MET A 28 28.61 -23.56 5.14
CA MET A 28 27.62 -24.27 4.32
C MET A 28 26.19 -23.76 4.56
N MET A 29 25.84 -23.51 5.83
CA MET A 29 24.53 -22.95 6.19
C MET A 29 24.33 -21.56 5.61
N LEU A 30 25.36 -20.71 5.61
CA LEU A 30 25.27 -19.36 5.04
C LEU A 30 24.93 -19.40 3.54
N GLY A 31 25.62 -20.25 2.78
CA GLY A 31 25.36 -20.41 1.35
C GLY A 31 23.95 -20.95 1.07
N SER A 32 23.52 -21.98 1.80
CA SER A 32 22.17 -22.54 1.67
C SER A 32 21.08 -21.54 2.08
N PHE A 33 21.27 -20.84 3.20
CA PHE A 33 20.35 -19.83 3.71
C PHE A 33 20.18 -18.68 2.72
N ALA A 34 21.27 -18.14 2.19
CA ALA A 34 21.22 -17.06 1.22
C ALA A 34 20.47 -17.47 -0.06
N LEU A 35 20.75 -18.68 -0.58
CA LEU A 35 20.10 -19.20 -1.78
C LEU A 35 18.59 -19.38 -1.58
N VAL A 36 18.18 -20.07 -0.51
CA VAL A 36 16.76 -20.32 -0.21
C VAL A 36 16.03 -19.03 0.12
N GLY A 37 16.64 -18.15 0.91
CA GLY A 37 16.08 -16.85 1.27
C GLY A 37 15.80 -15.97 0.05
N LEU A 38 16.75 -15.89 -0.89
CA LEU A 38 16.55 -15.15 -2.13
C LEU A 38 15.47 -15.79 -3.01
N TRP A 39 15.42 -17.12 -3.07
CA TRP A 39 14.46 -17.84 -3.90
C TRP A 39 13.02 -17.66 -3.42
N ILE A 40 12.79 -17.69 -2.10
CA ILE A 40 11.44 -17.59 -1.52
C ILE A 40 10.93 -16.15 -1.39
N ALA A 41 11.84 -15.17 -1.31
CA ALA A 41 11.47 -13.76 -1.18
C ALA A 41 10.53 -13.30 -2.30
N GLY A 42 10.79 -13.70 -3.55
CA GLY A 42 9.94 -13.34 -4.69
C GLY A 42 8.51 -13.89 -4.60
N PRO A 43 8.32 -15.21 -4.44
CA PRO A 43 7.01 -15.81 -4.17
C PRO A 43 6.26 -15.17 -2.98
N ASP A 44 6.93 -14.97 -1.85
CA ASP A 44 6.30 -14.41 -0.64
C ASP A 44 5.84 -12.97 -0.84
N MET A 45 6.64 -12.13 -1.50
CA MET A 45 6.25 -10.76 -1.85
C MET A 45 5.03 -10.73 -2.76
N ARG A 46 4.93 -11.65 -3.74
CA ARG A 46 3.76 -11.75 -4.62
C ARG A 46 2.52 -12.20 -3.87
N ALA A 47 2.62 -13.24 -3.05
CA ALA A 47 1.51 -13.73 -2.23
C ALA A 47 0.98 -12.65 -1.28
N THR A 48 1.89 -11.87 -0.68
CA THR A 48 1.53 -10.72 0.15
C THR A 48 0.83 -9.64 -0.66
N GLY A 49 1.34 -9.32 -1.84
CA GLY A 49 0.72 -8.37 -2.78
C GLY A 49 -0.69 -8.81 -3.18
N GLU A 50 -0.86 -10.05 -3.64
CA GLU A 50 -2.17 -10.59 -4.01
C GLU A 50 -3.18 -10.56 -2.87
N THR A 51 -2.74 -10.91 -1.65
CA THR A 51 -3.59 -10.84 -0.46
C THR A 51 -4.04 -9.40 -0.20
N TYR A 52 -3.13 -8.43 -0.32
CA TYR A 52 -3.46 -7.02 -0.15
C TYR A 52 -4.43 -6.51 -1.23
N PHE A 53 -4.20 -6.87 -2.49
CA PHE A 53 -5.09 -6.51 -3.61
C PHE A 53 -6.51 -7.05 -3.40
N LYS A 54 -6.62 -8.32 -3.00
CA LYS A 54 -7.92 -8.96 -2.71
C LYS A 54 -8.60 -8.35 -1.49
N GLN A 55 -7.86 -8.12 -0.40
CA GLN A 55 -8.42 -7.60 0.85
C GLN A 55 -9.04 -6.20 0.68
N TYR A 56 -8.41 -5.34 -0.11
CA TYR A 56 -8.84 -3.95 -0.31
C TYR A 56 -9.54 -3.70 -1.65
N HIS A 57 -9.82 -4.77 -2.42
CA HIS A 57 -10.46 -4.71 -3.73
C HIS A 57 -9.78 -3.68 -4.65
N LEU A 58 -8.46 -3.69 -4.72
CA LEU A 58 -7.71 -2.68 -5.49
C LEU A 58 -8.09 -2.70 -6.97
N ALA A 59 -8.08 -1.52 -7.59
CA ALA A 59 -8.40 -1.38 -9.00
C ALA A 59 -7.27 -1.97 -9.86
N ASP A 60 -7.64 -2.79 -10.85
CA ASP A 60 -6.72 -3.26 -11.89
C ASP A 60 -6.40 -2.15 -12.92
N LEU A 61 -7.38 -1.29 -13.18
CA LEU A 61 -7.28 -0.18 -14.13
C LEU A 61 -7.81 1.12 -13.49
N THR A 62 -7.08 2.22 -13.68
CA THR A 62 -7.53 3.56 -13.32
C THR A 62 -7.48 4.45 -14.57
N VAL A 63 -8.59 5.11 -14.89
CA VAL A 63 -8.70 6.04 -16.03
C VAL A 63 -8.90 7.45 -15.48
N ILE A 64 -8.05 8.39 -15.90
CA ILE A 64 -8.11 9.80 -15.50
C ILE A 64 -8.04 10.64 -16.76
N GLY A 65 -9.10 11.43 -17.01
CA GLY A 65 -9.12 12.45 -18.06
C GLY A 65 -8.59 13.78 -17.54
N GLU A 66 -8.01 14.59 -18.43
CA GLU A 66 -7.50 15.94 -18.10
C GLU A 66 -8.60 16.86 -17.53
N ASP A 67 -9.75 16.89 -18.22
CA ASP A 67 -10.94 17.64 -17.82
C ASP A 67 -11.96 16.79 -17.05
N GLY A 68 -11.58 15.57 -16.66
CA GLY A 68 -12.47 14.56 -16.10
C GLY A 68 -13.15 13.68 -17.16
N LEU A 69 -14.13 12.89 -16.72
CA LEU A 69 -14.89 11.97 -17.57
C LEU A 69 -16.33 12.44 -17.68
N ASP A 70 -16.79 12.71 -18.90
CA ASP A 70 -18.15 13.16 -19.13
C ASP A 70 -19.16 11.99 -19.15
N ALA A 71 -20.44 12.30 -19.37
CA ALA A 71 -21.49 11.27 -19.39
C ALA A 71 -21.38 10.29 -20.57
N HIS A 72 -20.76 10.70 -21.68
CA HIS A 72 -20.50 9.85 -22.83
C HIS A 72 -19.34 8.88 -22.53
N ASP A 73 -18.27 9.38 -21.92
CA ASP A 73 -17.11 8.57 -21.47
C ASP A 73 -17.55 7.52 -20.45
N GLN A 74 -18.33 7.93 -19.45
CA GLN A 74 -18.84 7.02 -18.43
C GLN A 74 -19.68 5.89 -19.04
N LYS A 75 -20.56 6.19 -20.02
CA LYS A 75 -21.34 5.18 -20.74
C LYS A 75 -20.48 4.24 -21.56
N THR A 76 -19.40 4.76 -22.16
CA THR A 76 -18.47 3.95 -22.95
C THR A 76 -17.72 2.97 -22.04
N ILE A 77 -17.21 3.45 -20.91
CA ILE A 77 -16.52 2.63 -19.90
C ILE A 77 -17.47 1.56 -19.33
N GLN A 78 -18.72 1.93 -19.03
CA GLN A 78 -19.74 0.99 -18.54
C GLN A 78 -20.08 -0.13 -19.52
N ARG A 79 -19.86 0.06 -20.82
CA ARG A 79 -20.11 -0.95 -21.86
C ARG A 79 -18.87 -1.79 -22.18
N ALA A 80 -17.72 -1.49 -21.57
CA ALA A 80 -16.50 -2.24 -21.81
C ALA A 80 -16.66 -3.69 -21.34
N SER A 81 -16.40 -4.63 -22.25
CA SER A 81 -16.42 -6.06 -21.96
C SER A 81 -15.32 -6.45 -20.97
N GLY A 82 -15.58 -7.44 -20.12
CA GLY A 82 -14.59 -7.95 -19.17
C GLY A 82 -14.45 -7.10 -17.91
N THR A 83 -15.38 -6.18 -17.65
CA THR A 83 -15.42 -5.38 -16.43
C THR A 83 -16.34 -6.04 -15.39
N GLU A 84 -15.80 -6.33 -14.20
CA GLU A 84 -16.62 -6.85 -13.09
C GLU A 84 -17.24 -5.72 -12.25
N GLN A 85 -16.44 -4.69 -11.96
CA GLN A 85 -16.86 -3.54 -11.16
C GLN A 85 -16.32 -2.25 -11.77
N ILE A 86 -17.14 -1.20 -11.73
CA ILE A 86 -16.76 0.14 -12.18
C ILE A 86 -17.20 1.12 -11.09
N GLU A 87 -16.28 1.98 -10.67
CA GLU A 87 -16.53 3.04 -9.71
C GLU A 87 -15.94 4.35 -10.22
N PHE A 88 -16.78 5.39 -10.26
CA PHE A 88 -16.35 6.73 -10.64
C PHE A 88 -16.08 7.55 -9.37
N GLY A 89 -14.89 8.12 -9.30
CA GLY A 89 -14.43 8.94 -8.19
C GLY A 89 -14.04 10.34 -8.64
N TYR A 90 -14.00 11.25 -7.68
CA TYR A 90 -13.45 12.59 -7.88
C TYR A 90 -12.07 12.66 -7.24
N LEU A 91 -11.16 13.37 -7.90
CA LEU A 91 -9.88 13.77 -7.34
C LEU A 91 -9.67 15.25 -7.57
N LYS A 92 -9.04 15.93 -6.61
CA LYS A 92 -8.62 17.31 -6.81
C LYS A 92 -7.35 17.63 -6.04
N ASP A 93 -6.40 18.23 -6.76
CA ASP A 93 -5.21 18.78 -6.15
C ASP A 93 -5.48 20.18 -5.57
N VAL A 94 -5.08 20.35 -4.33
CA VAL A 94 -5.21 21.58 -3.55
C VAL A 94 -3.90 21.92 -2.85
N THR A 95 -3.76 23.16 -2.41
CA THR A 95 -2.62 23.60 -1.61
C THR A 95 -3.06 23.82 -0.17
N LEU A 96 -2.26 23.42 0.80
CA LEU A 96 -2.50 23.74 2.20
C LEU A 96 -2.34 25.25 2.43
N LYS A 97 -3.32 25.89 3.07
CA LYS A 97 -3.33 27.35 3.27
C LYS A 97 -2.08 27.80 4.04
N GLY A 98 -1.37 28.79 3.50
CA GLY A 98 -0.18 29.35 4.12
C GLY A 98 1.11 28.56 3.88
N THR A 99 1.07 27.54 3.01
CA THR A 99 2.25 26.76 2.64
C THR A 99 2.30 26.52 1.13
N HIS A 100 3.40 25.95 0.65
CA HIS A 100 3.54 25.47 -0.73
C HIS A 100 3.25 23.96 -0.86
N SER A 101 2.80 23.30 0.21
CA SER A 101 2.51 21.86 0.19
C SER A 101 1.18 21.58 -0.52
N SER A 102 1.21 20.69 -1.50
CA SER A 102 0.02 20.20 -2.20
C SER A 102 -0.53 18.93 -1.55
N PHE A 103 -1.85 18.78 -1.62
CA PHE A 103 -2.58 17.58 -1.23
C PHE A 103 -3.52 17.20 -2.37
N ARG A 104 -3.61 15.90 -2.66
CA ARG A 104 -4.66 15.36 -3.51
C ARG A 104 -5.82 14.90 -2.63
N ILE A 105 -6.95 15.57 -2.75
CA ILE A 105 -8.20 15.13 -2.11
C ILE A 105 -8.87 14.13 -3.03
N LEU A 106 -9.19 12.95 -2.49
CA LEU A 106 -9.91 11.89 -3.19
C LEU A 106 -11.32 11.77 -2.59
N SER A 107 -12.31 11.50 -3.43
CA SER A 107 -13.62 11.06 -2.95
C SER A 107 -13.48 9.69 -2.29
N LYS A 108 -14.20 9.49 -1.18
CA LYS A 108 -14.19 8.20 -0.48
C LYS A 108 -14.78 7.10 -1.38
N PRO A 109 -14.02 6.03 -1.70
CA PRO A 109 -14.54 4.91 -2.46
C PRO A 109 -15.56 4.12 -1.63
N THR A 110 -16.31 3.28 -2.33
CA THR A 110 -17.39 2.45 -1.80
C THR A 110 -17.14 0.97 -2.06
N LYS A 111 -16.64 0.61 -3.26
CA LYS A 111 -16.47 -0.78 -3.69
C LYS A 111 -15.02 -1.09 -4.06
N ILE A 112 -14.39 -0.22 -4.84
CA ILE A 112 -13.07 -0.45 -5.44
C ILE A 112 -12.01 0.41 -4.73
N SER A 113 -10.83 -0.16 -4.50
CA SER A 113 -9.67 0.48 -3.84
C SER A 113 -10.01 1.04 -2.47
N GLN A 114 -10.59 0.20 -1.61
CA GLN A 114 -10.96 0.59 -0.25
C GLN A 114 -9.71 0.90 0.59
N TYR A 115 -9.83 1.90 1.47
CA TYR A 115 -8.70 2.31 2.30
C TYR A 115 -8.58 1.47 3.57
N ARG A 116 -7.34 1.13 3.94
CA ARG A 116 -7.01 0.63 5.28
C ARG A 116 -6.95 1.80 6.26
N LEU A 117 -7.77 1.74 7.29
CA LEU A 117 -7.76 2.71 8.36
C LEU A 117 -6.65 2.40 9.37
N ASP A 118 -5.76 3.36 9.65
CA ASP A 118 -4.71 3.23 10.68
C ASP A 118 -5.19 3.71 12.06
N SER A 119 -5.98 4.79 12.10
CA SER A 119 -6.48 5.39 13.35
C SER A 119 -7.78 6.16 13.09
N GLY A 120 -8.61 6.36 14.12
CA GLY A 120 -9.84 7.15 13.98
C GLY A 120 -10.96 6.43 13.21
N ARG A 121 -11.52 7.08 12.20
CA ARG A 121 -12.57 6.53 11.33
C ARG A 121 -12.62 7.22 9.97
N MET A 122 -13.24 6.56 8.99
CA MET A 122 -13.56 7.19 7.71
C MET A 122 -14.54 8.37 7.88
N PRO A 123 -14.45 9.41 7.02
CA PRO A 123 -15.35 10.56 7.05
C PRO A 123 -16.79 10.13 6.75
N LYS A 124 -17.72 10.66 7.55
CA LYS A 124 -19.17 10.43 7.41
C LYS A 124 -19.91 11.71 7.02
N ALA A 125 -19.38 12.86 7.43
CA ALA A 125 -19.94 14.17 7.10
C ALA A 125 -19.10 14.92 6.06
N ASN A 126 -19.74 15.82 5.31
CA ASN A 126 -19.11 16.57 4.21
C ASN A 126 -18.02 17.57 4.64
N ASN A 127 -17.82 17.77 5.94
CA ASN A 127 -16.79 18.62 6.54
C ASN A 127 -15.70 17.81 7.26
N GLU A 128 -15.66 16.50 7.04
CA GLU A 128 -14.66 15.60 7.62
C GLU A 128 -13.71 15.09 6.53
N ILE A 129 -12.48 14.79 6.92
CA ILE A 129 -11.48 14.21 6.02
C ILE A 129 -10.67 13.15 6.76
N ALA A 130 -10.29 12.09 6.06
CA ALA A 130 -9.23 11.20 6.48
C ALA A 130 -7.95 11.56 5.72
N ILE A 131 -6.81 11.57 6.39
CA ILE A 131 -5.52 11.94 5.80
C ILE A 131 -4.58 10.74 5.71
N ASP A 132 -3.60 10.83 4.83
CA ASP A 132 -2.60 9.78 4.70
C ASP A 132 -1.80 9.61 6.01
N ALA A 133 -1.55 8.36 6.39
CA ALA A 133 -0.91 7.99 7.65
C ALA A 133 0.49 8.61 7.84
N ASN A 134 1.18 8.97 6.74
CA ASN A 134 2.47 9.67 6.79
C ASN A 134 2.36 11.07 7.43
N TYR A 135 1.15 11.63 7.53
CA TYR A 135 0.88 12.93 8.16
C TYR A 135 0.44 12.83 9.62
N LYS A 136 0.39 11.64 10.22
CA LYS A 136 -0.04 11.39 11.61
C LYS A 136 0.77 12.18 12.65
N SER A 137 2.05 12.44 12.39
CA SER A 137 2.90 13.25 13.28
C SER A 137 2.61 14.75 13.19
N LYS A 138 2.01 15.22 12.09
CA LYS A 138 1.74 16.63 11.82
C LYS A 138 0.30 17.04 12.16
N TYR A 139 -0.65 16.13 12.02
CA TYR A 139 -2.08 16.39 12.29
C TYR A 139 -2.65 15.31 13.20
N LYS A 140 -3.36 15.75 14.24
CA LYS A 140 -4.05 14.88 15.19
C LYS A 140 -5.53 14.75 14.81
N LEU A 141 -6.16 13.70 15.33
CA LEU A 141 -7.60 13.51 15.20
C LEU A 141 -8.33 14.69 15.85
N GLY A 142 -9.22 15.30 15.08
CA GLY A 142 -9.98 16.48 15.48
C GLY A 142 -9.42 17.81 14.98
N ASP A 143 -8.18 17.82 14.46
CA ASP A 143 -7.55 19.05 13.98
C ASP A 143 -8.27 19.59 12.73
N PRO A 144 -8.42 20.92 12.61
CA PRO A 144 -8.91 21.53 11.40
C PRO A 144 -7.78 21.64 10.37
N ILE A 145 -8.04 21.22 9.14
CA ILE A 145 -7.18 21.43 7.98
C ILE A 145 -7.87 22.35 6.98
N LYS A 146 -7.13 23.33 6.47
CA LYS A 146 -7.65 24.34 5.54
C LYS A 146 -6.86 24.32 4.24
N PHE A 147 -7.58 24.14 3.14
CA PHE A 147 -7.02 24.10 1.81
C PHE A 147 -7.34 25.37 1.01
N VAL A 148 -6.57 25.60 -0.04
CA VAL A 148 -6.78 26.61 -1.04
C VAL A 148 -6.78 25.91 -2.38
N GLN A 149 -7.87 26.06 -3.13
CA GLN A 149 -7.99 25.57 -4.49
C GLN A 149 -7.64 26.71 -5.46
N ARG A 150 -6.70 26.46 -6.37
CA ARG A 150 -6.54 27.27 -7.58
C ARG A 150 -7.72 27.03 -8.51
N ALA A 151 -8.26 28.11 -9.08
CA ALA A 151 -9.29 28.01 -10.10
C ALA A 151 -8.75 27.22 -11.29
N ASP A 152 -9.63 26.46 -11.96
CA ASP A 152 -9.27 25.82 -13.23
C ASP A 152 -9.18 26.87 -14.36
N GLN A 153 -8.90 26.39 -15.59
CA GLN A 153 -8.78 27.24 -16.78
C GLN A 153 -10.05 28.04 -17.08
N THR A 154 -11.21 27.59 -16.59
CA THR A 154 -12.51 28.28 -16.73
C THR A 154 -12.81 29.24 -15.57
N GLY A 155 -11.91 29.36 -14.60
CA GLY A 155 -12.11 30.18 -13.40
C GLY A 155 -12.95 29.48 -12.31
N SER A 156 -13.37 28.23 -12.52
CA SER A 156 -14.27 27.51 -11.64
C SER A 156 -13.56 26.83 -10.47
N LYS A 157 -14.28 26.70 -9.35
CA LYS A 157 -13.83 25.94 -8.16
C LYS A 157 -14.79 24.77 -7.95
N VAL A 158 -14.22 23.61 -7.68
CA VAL A 158 -14.96 22.34 -7.58
C VAL A 158 -15.26 22.01 -6.12
N LEU A 159 -14.36 22.38 -5.21
CA LEU A 159 -14.56 22.14 -3.78
C LEU A 159 -15.59 23.12 -3.21
N LYS A 160 -16.71 22.55 -2.74
CA LYS A 160 -17.77 23.27 -2.02
C LYS A 160 -17.31 23.77 -0.65
N ARG A 161 -16.26 23.16 -0.08
CA ARG A 161 -15.72 23.47 1.25
C ARG A 161 -14.20 23.43 1.20
N ILE A 162 -13.56 24.31 1.96
CA ILE A 162 -12.10 24.43 2.02
C ILE A 162 -11.54 24.14 3.42
N SER A 163 -12.40 23.88 4.41
CA SER A 163 -12.01 23.57 5.78
C SER A 163 -12.64 22.25 6.19
N PHE A 164 -11.83 21.33 6.70
CA PHE A 164 -12.25 20.01 7.11
C PHE A 164 -11.70 19.67 8.48
N LYS A 165 -12.39 18.80 9.21
CA LYS A 165 -11.92 18.20 10.46
C LYS A 165 -11.28 16.85 10.15
N VAL A 166 -10.06 16.63 10.61
CA VAL A 166 -9.37 15.33 10.48
C VAL A 166 -10.06 14.33 11.41
N VAL A 167 -10.54 13.21 10.87
CA VAL A 167 -11.25 12.16 11.63
C VAL A 167 -10.62 10.78 11.53
N GLY A 168 -9.64 10.61 10.64
CA GLY A 168 -8.91 9.36 10.41
C GLY A 168 -7.64 9.60 9.61
#